data_AF-P0CF50-F1
#
_entry.id   AF-P0CF50-F1
#
_cell.length_a   1.000
_cell.length_b   1.000
_cell.length_c   1.000
_cell.angle_alpha   90.00
_cell.angle_beta   90.00
_cell.angle_gamma   90.00
#
_symmetry.space_group_name_H-M   'P 1'
#
loop_
_entity.id
_entity.type
_entity.pdbx_description
1 polymer ?
#
loop_
_entity_poly.entity_id
_entity_poly.type
_entity_poly.pdbx_seq_one_letter_code
_entity_poly.pdbx_strand_id
1 'polypeptide(L)'
;MIDVLGPEKRRRRTTQEKIAIVQQSFEPGMTVSLVARQHGVAASQLFLWRKQYQEGSLTAVAAGEQVVPASELAAAMKQIKELQRLLGKKTMENELLKEAVEYGRAKKWIAHAPLLPGDGE
;
A
#
# COMPACT_ATOMS: atom_id res chain seq x y z
N MET A 1 -10.38 6.78 53.95
CA MET A 1 -9.00 6.51 53.50
C MET A 1 -9.11 5.74 52.19
N ILE A 2 -9.03 6.43 51.05
CA ILE A 2 -8.89 5.77 49.74
C ILE A 2 -7.51 6.17 49.28
N ASP A 3 -6.57 5.24 49.38
CA ASP A 3 -5.25 5.40 48.79
C ASP A 3 -5.44 5.62 47.28
N VAL A 4 -5.15 6.84 46.85
CA VAL A 4 -5.16 7.22 45.44
C VAL A 4 -4.00 6.46 44.80
N LEU A 5 -4.36 5.34 44.16
CA LEU A 5 -3.49 4.47 43.39
C LEU A 5 -2.47 5.33 42.62
N GLY A 6 -1.20 5.12 42.95
CA GLY A 6 -0.06 5.89 42.44
C GLY A 6 -0.03 5.96 40.92
N PRO A 7 0.73 6.91 40.35
CA PRO A 7 0.67 7.28 38.93
C PRO A 7 0.83 6.03 38.09
N GLU A 8 -0.27 5.60 37.46
CA GLU A 8 -0.36 4.38 36.68
C GLU A 8 0.71 4.45 35.60
N LYS A 9 1.83 3.77 35.88
CA LYS A 9 3.07 3.80 35.10
C LYS A 9 2.67 3.39 33.70
N ARG A 10 2.51 4.37 32.79
CA ARG A 10 1.99 4.19 31.43
C ARG A 10 2.61 2.93 30.85
N ARG A 11 1.86 1.82 30.86
CA ARG A 11 2.37 0.55 30.34
C ARG A 11 2.60 0.76 28.86
N ARG A 12 3.86 0.73 28.42
CA ARG A 12 4.19 0.70 27.00
C ARG A 12 3.67 -0.62 26.46
N ARG A 13 2.54 -0.58 25.76
CA ARG A 13 2.01 -1.75 25.05
C ARG A 13 2.72 -1.92 23.72
N THR A 14 3.13 -3.15 23.43
CA THR A 14 3.69 -3.52 22.13
C THR A 14 2.61 -3.42 21.06
N THR A 15 3.00 -3.36 19.79
CA THR A 15 1.98 -3.30 18.72
C THR A 15 1.23 -4.62 18.58
N GLN A 16 1.89 -5.76 18.77
CA GLN A 16 1.24 -7.07 18.83
C GLN A 16 0.19 -7.13 19.94
N GLU A 17 0.48 -6.60 21.13
CA GLU A 17 -0.51 -6.50 22.21
C GLU A 17 -1.71 -5.65 21.80
N LYS A 18 -1.49 -4.47 21.19
CA LYS A 18 -2.60 -3.62 20.72
C LYS A 18 -3.46 -4.34 19.68
N ILE A 19 -2.84 -5.06 18.75
CA ILE A 19 -3.54 -5.86 17.74
C ILE A 19 -4.37 -6.95 18.41
N ALA A 20 -3.81 -7.70 19.36
CA ALA A 20 -4.53 -8.75 20.07
C ALA A 20 -5.74 -8.21 20.83
N ILE A 21 -5.60 -7.07 21.51
CA ILE A 21 -6.70 -6.39 22.22
C ILE A 21 -7.80 -5.97 21.23
N VAL A 22 -7.41 -5.41 20.09
CA VAL A 22 -8.36 -5.00 19.06
C VAL A 22 -9.08 -6.20 18.45
N GLN A 23 -8.37 -7.27 18.12
CA GLN A 23 -8.96 -8.51 17.61
C GLN A 23 -9.95 -9.11 18.61
N GLN A 24 -9.58 -9.21 19.89
CA GLN A 24 -10.48 -9.67 20.95
C GLN A 24 -11.75 -8.80 21.04
N SER A 25 -11.64 -7.50 20.79
CA SER A 25 -12.82 -6.61 20.80
C SER A 25 -13.78 -6.85 19.63
N PHE A 26 -13.37 -7.55 18.57
CA PHE A 26 -14.22 -7.96 17.45
C PHE A 26 -14.85 -9.35 17.65
N GLU A 27 -14.42 -10.10 18.66
CA GLU A 27 -14.98 -11.43 18.94
C GLU A 27 -16.47 -11.35 19.29
N PRO A 28 -17.31 -12.28 18.79
CA PRO A 28 -18.72 -12.33 19.15
C PRO A 28 -18.93 -12.41 20.67
N GLY A 29 -19.79 -11.55 21.20
CA GLY A 29 -20.08 -11.49 22.64
C GLY A 29 -19.10 -10.65 23.47
N MET A 30 -17.97 -10.21 22.89
CA MET A 30 -17.07 -9.26 23.56
C MET A 30 -17.53 -7.82 23.29
N THR A 31 -17.63 -7.02 24.36
CA THR A 31 -17.90 -5.58 24.24
C THR A 31 -16.60 -4.78 24.38
N VAL A 32 -16.53 -3.62 23.72
CA VAL A 32 -15.37 -2.71 23.82
C VAL A 32 -15.08 -2.36 25.27
N SER A 33 -16.11 -2.08 26.07
CA SER A 33 -15.98 -1.76 27.49
C SER A 33 -15.43 -2.92 28.32
N LEU A 34 -15.85 -4.16 28.03
CA LEU A 34 -15.36 -5.35 28.72
C LEU A 34 -13.86 -5.57 28.42
N VAL A 35 -13.50 -5.56 27.14
CA VAL A 35 -12.11 -5.75 26.69
C VAL A 35 -11.21 -4.64 27.21
N ALA A 36 -11.68 -3.39 27.17
CA ALA A 36 -10.96 -2.24 27.74
C ALA A 36 -10.63 -2.44 29.23
N ARG A 37 -11.60 -2.92 30.03
CA ARG A 37 -11.38 -3.21 31.46
C ARG A 37 -10.43 -4.38 31.68
N GLN A 38 -10.60 -5.47 30.94
CA GLN A 38 -9.73 -6.66 31.04
C GLN A 38 -8.27 -6.32 30.78
N HIS A 39 -8.00 -5.41 29.85
CA HIS A 39 -6.63 -5.01 29.50
C HIS A 39 -6.13 -3.75 30.21
N GLY A 40 -6.95 -3.08 31.01
CA GLY A 40 -6.61 -1.78 31.62
C GLY A 40 -6.36 -0.68 30.57
N VAL A 41 -7.14 -0.67 29.50
CA VAL A 41 -7.08 0.32 28.41
C VAL A 41 -8.28 1.26 28.56
N ALA A 42 -8.10 2.55 28.30
CA ALA A 42 -9.24 3.46 28.19
C ALA A 42 -10.10 3.08 26.97
N ALA A 43 -11.43 2.99 27.14
CA ALA A 43 -12.32 2.60 26.04
C ALA A 43 -12.16 3.50 24.80
N SER A 44 -11.92 4.80 24.99
CA SER A 44 -11.62 5.76 23.91
C SER A 44 -10.38 5.38 23.08
N GLN A 45 -9.34 4.88 23.74
CA GLN A 45 -8.12 4.42 23.07
C GLN A 45 -8.38 3.14 22.27
N LEU A 46 -9.20 2.22 22.80
CA LEU A 46 -9.59 1.01 22.08
C LEU A 46 -10.45 1.33 20.86
N PHE A 47 -11.36 2.32 20.93
CA PHE A 47 -12.09 2.80 19.75
C PHE A 47 -11.15 3.35 18.67
N LEU A 48 -10.14 4.13 19.06
CA LEU A 48 -9.14 4.63 18.12
C LEU A 48 -8.36 3.49 17.46
N TRP A 49 -7.90 2.51 18.24
CA TRP A 49 -7.18 1.36 17.68
C TRP A 49 -8.07 0.49 16.78
N ARG A 50 -9.35 0.33 17.10
CA ARG A 50 -10.32 -0.36 16.23
C ARG A 50 -10.49 0.36 14.90
N LYS A 51 -10.63 1.69 14.92
CA LYS A 51 -10.70 2.50 13.71
C LYS A 51 -9.43 2.35 12.87
N GLN A 52 -8.26 2.48 13.48
CA GLN A 52 -6.97 2.27 12.82
C GLN A 52 -6.82 0.84 12.27
N TYR A 53 -7.33 -0.17 12.96
CA TYR A 53 -7.29 -1.56 12.50
C TYR A 53 -8.22 -1.79 11.30
N GLN A 54 -9.43 -1.23 11.32
CA GLN A 54 -10.36 -1.29 10.18
C GLN A 54 -9.83 -0.54 8.95
N GLU A 55 -9.10 0.57 9.17
CA GLU A 55 -8.42 1.33 8.11
C GLU A 55 -7.14 0.61 7.60
N GLY A 56 -6.75 -0.53 8.17
CA GLY A 56 -5.52 -1.25 7.84
C GLY A 56 -4.24 -0.60 8.40
N SER A 57 -4.38 0.48 9.17
CA SER A 57 -3.27 1.27 9.73
C SER A 57 -2.59 0.59 10.94
N LEU A 58 -3.34 -0.12 11.81
CA LEU A 58 -2.76 -0.66 13.05
C LEU A 58 -1.79 -1.84 12.82
N THR A 59 -2.06 -2.69 11.83
CA THR A 59 -1.15 -3.77 11.40
C THR A 59 0.11 -3.22 10.74
N ALA A 60 -0.02 -2.14 9.96
CA ALA A 60 1.08 -1.46 9.28
C ALA A 60 2.11 -0.85 10.24
N VAL A 61 1.60 -0.13 11.25
CA VAL A 61 2.44 0.54 12.26
C VAL A 61 3.21 -0.47 13.12
N ALA A 62 2.77 -1.74 13.17
CA ALA A 62 3.46 -2.81 13.89
C ALA A 62 4.70 -3.33 13.17
N ALA A 63 4.59 -3.51 11.85
CA ALA A 63 5.66 -4.02 11.00
C ALA A 63 6.61 -2.91 10.50
N GLY A 64 6.27 -1.64 10.75
CA GLY A 64 6.96 -0.51 10.13
C GLY A 64 6.68 -0.38 8.64
N GLU A 65 5.66 -1.10 8.15
CA GLU A 65 5.29 -1.10 6.74
C GLU A 65 4.37 0.09 6.45
N GLN A 66 4.66 0.83 5.40
CA GLN A 66 3.80 1.89 4.92
C GLN A 66 2.55 1.27 4.30
N VAL A 67 1.37 1.52 4.90
CA VAL A 67 0.10 1.07 4.33
C VAL A 67 -0.53 2.17 3.49
N VAL A 68 -0.96 1.74 2.30
CA VAL A 68 -1.71 2.53 1.33
C VAL A 68 -3.21 2.28 1.57
N PRO A 69 -4.05 3.32 1.68
CA PRO A 69 -5.50 3.16 1.77
C PRO A 69 -6.06 2.29 0.64
N ALA A 70 -7.14 1.55 0.91
CA ALA A 70 -7.78 0.69 -0.09
C ALA A 70 -8.22 1.46 -1.35
N SER A 71 -8.61 2.73 -1.21
CA SER A 71 -8.95 3.63 -2.32
C SER A 71 -7.76 3.95 -3.22
N GLU A 72 -6.60 4.23 -2.63
CA GLU A 72 -5.35 4.49 -3.35
C GLU A 72 -4.85 3.22 -4.04
N LEU A 73 -4.97 2.05 -3.37
CA LEU A 73 -4.66 0.76 -3.99
C LEU A 73 -5.56 0.49 -5.21
N ALA A 74 -6.87 0.72 -5.09
CA ALA A 74 -7.80 0.55 -6.20
C ALA A 74 -7.51 1.52 -7.36
N ALA A 75 -7.13 2.76 -7.07
CA ALA A 75 -6.72 3.75 -8.07
C ALA A 75 -5.42 3.33 -8.78
N ALA A 76 -4.42 2.88 -8.01
CA ALA A 76 -3.16 2.38 -8.54
C ALA A 76 -3.38 1.14 -9.44
N MET A 77 -4.23 0.21 -9.03
CA MET A 77 -4.58 -0.96 -9.84
C MET A 77 -5.24 -0.57 -11.18
N LYS A 78 -6.15 0.43 -11.17
CA LYS A 78 -6.74 0.96 -12.41
C LYS A 78 -5.68 1.58 -13.32
N GLN A 79 -4.76 2.36 -12.75
CA GLN A 79 -3.69 2.99 -13.51
C GLN A 79 -2.71 1.97 -14.09
N ILE A 80 -2.35 0.93 -13.33
CA ILE A 80 -1.52 -0.18 -13.81
C ILE A 80 -2.18 -0.87 -15.01
N LYS A 81 -3.48 -1.15 -14.94
CA LYS A 81 -4.21 -1.77 -16.05
C LYS A 81 -4.19 -0.90 -17.32
N GLU A 82 -4.37 0.40 -17.16
CA GLU A 82 -4.33 1.34 -18.29
C GLU A 82 -2.92 1.48 -18.87
N LEU A 83 -1.89 1.55 -18.01
CA LEU A 83 -0.49 1.58 -18.45
C LEU A 83 -0.10 0.30 -19.17
N GLN A 84 -0.53 -0.86 -18.68
CA GLN A 84 -0.32 -2.15 -19.37
C GLN A 84 -0.97 -2.17 -20.76
N ARG A 85 -2.19 -1.61 -20.88
CA ARG A 85 -2.89 -1.49 -22.18
C ARG A 85 -2.15 -0.56 -23.15
N LEU A 86 -1.72 0.60 -22.68
CA LEU A 86 -0.97 1.57 -23.48
C LEU A 86 0.40 1.03 -23.90
N LEU A 87 1.10 0.36 -22.98
CA LEU A 87 2.37 -0.30 -23.25
C LEU A 87 2.19 -1.38 -24.32
N GLY A 88 1.20 -2.27 -24.19
CA GLY A 88 0.92 -3.29 -25.21
C GLY A 88 0.66 -2.70 -26.60
N LYS A 89 -0.12 -1.62 -26.68
CA LYS A 89 -0.36 -0.92 -27.96
C LYS A 89 0.94 -0.35 -28.54
N LYS A 90 1.77 0.30 -27.72
CA LYS A 90 3.02 0.90 -28.17
C LYS A 90 4.08 -0.14 -28.53
N THR A 91 4.12 -1.28 -27.83
CA THR A 91 5.01 -2.39 -28.20
C THR A 91 4.66 -2.93 -29.58
N MET A 92 3.38 -3.22 -29.84
CA MET A 92 2.91 -3.67 -31.15
C MET A 92 3.19 -2.65 -32.27
N GLU A 93 2.95 -1.36 -32.01
CA GLU A 93 3.26 -0.27 -32.96
C GLU A 93 4.76 -0.23 -33.29
N ASN A 94 5.64 -0.38 -32.28
CA ASN A 94 7.08 -0.43 -32.50
C ASN A 94 7.53 -1.66 -33.29
N GLU A 95 6.91 -2.82 -33.06
CA GLU A 95 7.18 -4.04 -33.84
C GLU A 95 6.83 -3.84 -35.32
N LEU A 96 5.64 -3.33 -35.60
CA LEU A 96 5.21 -3.01 -36.98
C LEU A 96 6.10 -1.96 -37.64
N LEU A 97 6.53 -0.93 -36.91
CA LEU A 97 7.46 0.08 -37.44
C LEU A 97 8.82 -0.52 -37.74
N LYS A 98 9.35 -1.42 -36.90
CA LYS A 98 10.60 -2.13 -37.17
C LYS A 98 10.47 -2.99 -38.44
N GLU A 99 9.38 -3.73 -38.58
CA GLU A 99 9.10 -4.51 -39.80
C GLU A 99 9.01 -3.63 -41.05
N ALA A 100 8.33 -2.48 -40.95
CA ALA A 100 8.21 -1.52 -42.04
C ALA A 100 9.57 -0.90 -42.43
N VAL A 101 10.42 -0.60 -41.45
CA VAL A 101 11.78 -0.10 -41.69
C VAL A 101 12.64 -1.16 -42.37
N GLU A 102 12.59 -2.41 -41.90
CA GLU A 102 13.32 -3.52 -42.53
C GLU A 102 12.83 -3.78 -43.96
N TYR A 103 11.52 -3.72 -44.20
CA TYR A 103 10.94 -3.82 -45.53
C TYR A 103 11.39 -2.65 -46.44
N GLY A 104 11.34 -1.42 -45.94
CA GLY A 104 11.79 -0.22 -46.66
C GLY A 104 13.29 -0.25 -46.99
N ARG A 105 14.13 -0.79 -46.09
CA ARG A 105 15.56 -1.02 -46.32
C ARG A 105 15.78 -2.09 -47.40
N ALA A 106 15.07 -3.21 -47.34
CA ALA A 106 15.14 -4.28 -48.35
C ALA A 106 14.74 -3.78 -49.75
N LYS A 107 13.77 -2.87 -49.83
CA LYS A 107 13.34 -2.21 -51.08
C LYS A 107 14.18 -1.00 -51.47
N LYS A 108 15.20 -0.63 -50.68
CA LYS A 108 16.04 0.58 -50.85
C LYS A 108 15.26 1.90 -50.87
N TRP A 109 14.08 1.94 -50.25
CA TRP A 109 13.26 3.15 -50.12
C TRP A 109 13.78 4.07 -49.02
N ILE A 110 14.29 3.47 -47.95
CA ILE A 110 14.97 4.19 -46.87
C ILE A 110 16.46 4.09 -47.17
N ALA A 111 17.05 5.20 -47.61
CA ALA A 111 18.51 5.27 -47.75
C ALA A 111 19.14 4.94 -46.39
N HIS A 112 20.26 4.21 -46.39
CA HIS A 112 21.18 4.28 -45.25
C HIS A 112 21.63 5.75 -45.18
N ALA A 113 20.94 6.58 -44.40
CA ALA A 113 21.61 7.74 -43.85
C ALA A 113 22.81 7.15 -43.08
N PRO A 114 24.05 7.55 -43.37
CA PRO A 114 25.15 7.24 -42.46
C PRO A 114 24.68 7.73 -41.09
N LEU A 115 24.73 6.86 -40.08
CA LEU A 115 24.50 7.29 -38.70
C LEU A 115 25.37 8.53 -38.49
N LEU A 116 24.74 9.71 -38.37
CA LEU A 116 25.45 10.88 -37.86
C LEU A 116 26.04 10.42 -36.51
N PRO A 117 27.35 10.63 -36.27
CA PRO A 117 27.97 10.17 -35.03
C PRO A 117 27.14 10.75 -33.90
N GLY A 118 26.62 9.87 -33.05
CA GLY A 118 25.82 10.30 -31.91
C GLY A 118 26.61 11.34 -31.14
N ASP A 119 26.00 12.49 -30.88
CA ASP A 119 26.54 13.50 -29.99
C ASP A 119 26.74 12.84 -28.62
N GLY A 120 27.93 12.31 -28.42
CA GLY A 120 28.44 11.85 -27.15
C GLY A 120 29.25 12.99 -26.56
N GLU A 121 28.56 13.97 -25.98
CA GLU A 121 29.04 14.83 -24.88
C GLU A 121 27.86 15.20 -23.98
#